data_AF-A0A957AE58-F1
#
_entry.id   AF-A0A957AE58-F1
#
_cell.length_a   1.000
_cell.length_b   1.000
_cell.length_c   1.000
_cell.angle_alpha   90.00
_cell.angle_beta   90.00
_cell.angle_gamma   90.00
#
_symmetry.space_group_name_H-M   'P 1'
#
loop_
_entity.id
_entity.type
_entity.pdbx_description
1 polymer ?
#
loop_
_entity_poly.entity_id
_entity_poly.type
_entity_poly.pdbx_seq_one_letter_code
_entity_poly.pdbx_strand_id
1 'polypeptide(L)'
;MPDARPRIVGVRFPNAGKINYFDSAGMRLDVGEYVVVTTIRGPELARVVIAPDEVVVDEMRGDDLPPVLRPAGGGDIQRASDLALKASETLIAA
;
A
#
# COMPACT_ATOMS: atom_id res chain seq x y z
N MET A 1 -13.89 -23.92 1.41
CA MET A 1 -13.21 -23.18 0.33
C MET A 1 -13.17 -21.74 0.79
N PRO A 2 -12.03 -21.17 1.24
CA PRO A 2 -12.06 -19.82 1.78
C PRO A 2 -12.17 -18.84 0.61
N ASP A 3 -13.36 -18.26 0.48
CA ASP A 3 -13.69 -16.94 -0.03
C ASP A 3 -12.55 -16.17 -0.72
N ALA A 4 -12.25 -16.53 -1.98
CA ALA A 4 -11.39 -15.76 -2.88
C ALA A 4 -12.13 -14.51 -3.39
N ARG A 5 -12.71 -13.72 -2.48
CA ARG A 5 -13.19 -12.39 -2.82
C ARG A 5 -11.96 -11.52 -3.08
N PRO A 6 -11.89 -10.78 -4.20
CA PRO A 6 -10.78 -9.86 -4.44
C PRO A 6 -10.71 -8.90 -3.26
N ARG A 7 -9.60 -8.92 -2.53
CA ARG A 7 -9.40 -8.11 -1.34
C ARG A 7 -8.55 -6.92 -1.75
N ILE A 8 -9.20 -5.77 -1.94
CA ILE A 8 -8.58 -4.58 -2.49
C ILE A 8 -8.01 -3.74 -1.36
N VAL A 9 -6.72 -3.44 -1.38
CA VAL A 9 -6.07 -2.58 -0.39
C VAL A 9 -5.81 -1.19 -0.98
N GLY A 10 -6.12 -0.16 -0.21
CA GLY A 10 -5.78 1.22 -0.55
C GLY A 10 -4.45 1.61 0.06
N VAL A 11 -3.48 1.99 -0.78
CA VAL A 11 -2.16 2.42 -0.34
C VAL A 11 -1.88 3.86 -0.77
N ARG A 12 -1.08 4.56 0.03
CA ARG A 12 -0.63 5.92 -0.24
C ARG A 12 0.88 5.94 -0.33
N PHE A 13 1.38 6.49 -1.43
CA PHE A 13 2.80 6.76 -1.59
C PHE A 13 3.12 8.13 -0.96
N PRO A 14 4.23 8.25 -0.23
CA PRO A 14 4.64 9.53 0.36
C PRO A 14 4.88 10.62 -0.70
N ASN A 15 5.31 10.24 -1.92
CA ASN A 15 5.59 11.19 -2.99
C ASN A 15 4.37 11.58 -3.84
N ALA A 16 3.31 10.77 -3.90
CA ALA A 16 2.24 10.95 -4.89
C ALA A 16 0.97 11.62 -4.35
N GLY A 17 0.81 11.72 -3.03
CA GLY A 17 -0.34 12.36 -2.38
C GLY A 17 -1.70 11.66 -2.57
N LYS A 18 -1.88 10.89 -3.65
CA LYS A 18 -3.08 10.14 -4.04
C LYS A 18 -3.06 8.71 -3.49
N ILE A 19 -4.26 8.21 -3.16
CA ILE A 19 -4.48 6.81 -2.79
C ILE A 19 -4.56 5.99 -4.08
N ASN A 20 -3.77 4.92 -4.15
CA ASN A 20 -3.79 3.94 -5.22
C ASN A 20 -4.29 2.60 -4.66
N TYR A 21 -5.02 1.85 -5.47
CA TYR A 21 -5.60 0.58 -5.05
C TYR A 21 -4.82 -0.57 -5.66
N PHE A 22 -4.61 -1.62 -4.88
CA PHE A 22 -3.86 -2.82 -5.26
C PHE A 22 -4.62 -4.05 -4.79
N ASP A 23 -4.39 -5.19 -5.45
CA ASP A 23 -4.86 -6.47 -4.93
C ASP A 23 -3.97 -6.89 -3.77
N SER A 24 -4.54 -7.10 -2.58
CA SER A 24 -3.81 -7.66 -1.44
C SER A 24 -3.33 -9.11 -1.67
N ALA A 25 -3.74 -9.75 -2.77
CA ALA A 25 -3.47 -11.14 -3.10
C ALA A 25 -3.91 -12.11 -1.98
N GLY A 26 -4.94 -11.73 -1.22
CA GLY A 26 -5.43 -12.48 -0.06
C GLY A 26 -4.61 -12.27 1.22
N MET A 27 -3.65 -11.36 1.23
CA MET A 27 -2.90 -11.00 2.44
C MET A 27 -3.76 -10.19 3.41
N ARG A 28 -3.58 -10.46 4.70
CA ARG A 28 -4.12 -9.61 5.77
C ARG A 28 -3.16 -8.45 5.98
N LEU A 29 -3.66 -7.24 5.78
CA LEU A 29 -2.92 -5.99 5.89
C LEU A 29 -3.76 -5.06 6.75
N ASP A 30 -3.12 -4.32 7.64
CA ASP A 30 -3.79 -3.36 8.52
C ASP A 30 -3.48 -1.92 8.14
N VAL A 31 -4.40 -1.00 8.45
CA VAL A 31 -4.20 0.43 8.22
C VAL A 31 -2.99 0.90 9.02
N GLY A 32 -2.07 1.59 8.34
CA GLY A 32 -0.82 2.07 8.92
C GLY A 32 0.38 1.17 8.64
N GLU A 33 0.18 -0.06 8.18
CA GLU A 33 1.28 -0.93 7.75
C GLU A 33 1.93 -0.44 6.46
N TYR A 34 3.13 -0.93 6.20
CA TYR A 34 3.85 -0.69 4.97
C TYR A 34 3.83 -1.95 4.10
N VAL A 35 3.69 -1.75 2.81
CA VAL A 35 3.67 -2.84 1.82
C VAL A 35 4.55 -2.47 0.64
N VAL A 36 5.09 -3.51 0.00
CA VAL A 36 5.83 -3.37 -1.24
C VAL A 36 4.92 -3.76 -2.38
N VAL A 37 4.72 -2.85 -3.33
CA VAL A 37 3.88 -3.05 -4.51
C VAL A 37 4.72 -2.97 -5.78
N THR A 38 4.31 -3.68 -6.83
CA THR A 38 4.93 -3.53 -8.16
C THR A 38 4.27 -2.37 -8.88
N THR A 39 5.04 -1.36 -9.23
CA THR A 39 4.64 -0.36 -10.21
C THR A 39 5.37 -0.60 -11.53
N ILE A 40 4.95 0.09 -12.59
CA ILE A 40 5.61 0.06 -13.90
C ILE A 40 7.10 0.47 -13.86
N ARG A 41 7.58 1.07 -12.76
CA ARG A 41 8.97 1.49 -12.56
C ARG A 41 9.77 0.54 -11.65
N GLY A 42 9.13 -0.47 -11.07
CA GLY A 42 9.74 -1.41 -10.14
C GLY A 42 9.00 -1.51 -8.79
N PRO A 43 9.59 -2.20 -7.81
CA PRO A 43 9.01 -2.33 -6.48
C PRO A 43 9.05 -0.99 -5.74
N GLU A 44 7.92 -0.55 -5.23
CA GLU A 44 7.77 0.70 -4.49
C GLU A 44 7.15 0.46 -3.12
N LEU A 45 7.62 1.19 -2.10
CA LEU A 45 7.12 1.08 -0.74
C LEU A 45 5.96 2.06 -0.54
N ALA A 46 4.82 1.52 -0.15
CA ALA A 46 3.60 2.28 0.08
C ALA A 46 3.06 2.03 1.49
N ARG A 47 2.29 2.99 2.01
CA ARG A 47 1.62 2.85 3.30
C ARG A 47 0.17 2.48 3.10
N VAL A 48 -0.30 1.45 3.78
CA VAL A 48 -1.72 1.07 3.80
C VAL A 48 -2.50 2.15 4.51
N VAL A 49 -3.49 2.71 3.81
CA VAL A 49 -4.41 3.73 4.33
C VAL A 49 -5.85 3.23 4.37
N ILE A 50 -6.16 2.15 3.64
CA ILE A 50 -7.46 1.48 3.65
C ILE A 50 -7.20 -0.02 3.67
N ALA A 51 -7.74 -0.72 4.67
CA ALA A 51 -7.54 -2.16 4.81
C ALA A 51 -8.32 -2.95 3.74
N PRO A 52 -7.83 -4.14 3.34
CA PRO A 52 -8.48 -5.01 2.35
C PRO A 52 -9.89 -5.48 2.72
N ASP A 53 -10.26 -5.40 3.99
CA ASP A 53 -11.59 -5.77 4.50
C ASP A 53 -12.59 -4.59 4.44
N GLU A 54 -12.09 -3.35 4.39
CA GLU A 54 -12.91 -2.13 4.38
C GLU A 54 -13.30 -1.69 2.97
N VAL A 55 -12.64 -2.20 1.92
CA VAL A 55 -12.96 -1.85 0.53
C VAL A 55 -14.13 -2.70 0.03
N VAL A 56 -15.23 -2.04 -0.31
CA VAL A 56 -16.36 -2.69 -0.98
C VAL A 56 -15.99 -2.95 -2.44
N VAL A 57 -15.69 -4.21 -2.74
CA VAL A 57 -15.25 -4.73 -4.05
C VAL A 57 -16.15 -4.30 -5.22
N ASP A 58 -17.42 -3.98 -4.95
CA ASP A 58 -18.40 -3.63 -5.98
C ASP A 58 -18.10 -2.29 -6.69
N GLU A 59 -17.43 -1.34 -6.03
CA GLU A 59 -17.07 -0.04 -6.64
C GLU A 59 -15.79 -0.10 -7.48
N MET A 60 -14.97 -1.15 -7.32
CA MET A 60 -13.63 -1.25 -7.90
C MET A 60 -13.46 -2.45 -8.82
N ARG A 61 -14.50 -2.75 -9.61
CA ARG A 61 -14.43 -3.70 -10.74
C ARG A 61 -13.52 -3.17 -11.84
N GLY A 62 -12.22 -3.26 -11.63
CA GLY A 62 -11.21 -3.22 -12.68
C GLY A 62 -10.43 -4.52 -12.60
N ASP A 63 -10.60 -5.39 -13.60
CA ASP A 63 -9.97 -6.71 -13.71
C ASP A 63 -8.42 -6.71 -13.74
N ASP A 64 -7.75 -5.58 -13.48
CA ASP A 64 -6.32 -5.38 -13.70
C ASP A 64 -5.66 -4.50 -12.61
N LEU A 65 -6.06 -4.70 -11.34
CA LEU A 65 -5.32 -4.08 -10.24
C LEU A 65 -3.96 -4.78 -10.07
N PRO A 66 -2.84 -4.04 -10.06
CA PRO A 66 -1.55 -4.64 -9.76
C PRO A 66 -1.56 -5.27 -8.36
N PRO A 67 -0.91 -6.44 -8.18
CA PRO A 67 -0.87 -7.09 -6.88
C PRO A 67 0.15 -6.44 -5.95
N VAL A 68 -0.15 -6.50 -4.65
CA VAL A 68 0.85 -6.31 -3.60
C VAL A 68 1.83 -7.48 -3.68
N LEU A 69 3.13 -7.16 -3.70
CA LEU A 69 4.16 -8.20 -3.75
C LEU A 69 4.34 -8.88 -2.40
N ARG A 70 4.46 -8.08 -1.34
CA ARG A 70 4.67 -8.57 0.03
C ARG A 70 4.43 -7.47 1.07
N PRO A 71 4.10 -7.84 2.32
CA PRO A 71 4.19 -6.94 3.46
C PRO A 71 5.64 -6.48 3.66
N ALA A 72 5.82 -5.24 4.11
CA ALA A 72 7.12 -4.72 4.47
C ALA A 72 7.66 -5.49 5.70
N GLY A 73 8.84 -6.11 5.58
CA GLY A 73 9.50 -6.75 6.71
C GLY A 73 10.18 -5.72 7.63
N GLY A 74 10.74 -6.16 8.77
CA GLY A 74 11.43 -5.27 9.72
C GLY A 74 12.51 -4.37 9.10
N GLY A 75 13.25 -4.87 8.10
CA GLY A 75 14.24 -4.08 7.35
C GLY A 75 13.66 -3.13 6.29
N ASP A 76 12.42 -3.34 5.87
CA ASP A 76 11.66 -2.40 5.05
C ASP A 76 11.04 -1.30 5.95
N ILE A 77 10.59 -1.66 7.17
CA ILE A 77 10.04 -0.72 8.17
C ILE A 77 11.08 0.31 8.62
N GLN A 78 12.35 -0.07 8.79
CA GLN A 78 13.42 0.91 9.09
C GLN A 78 13.56 1.95 7.99
N ARG A 79 13.55 1.53 6.71
CA ARG A 79 13.59 2.44 5.56
C ARG A 79 12.33 3.28 5.45
N ALA A 80 11.17 2.71 5.79
CA ALA A 80 9.90 3.41 5.83
C ALA A 80 9.87 4.47 6.94
N SER A 81 10.44 4.17 8.11
CA SER A 81 10.58 5.09 9.24
C SER A 81 11.54 6.23 8.88
N ASP A 82 12.66 5.94 8.20
CA ASP A 82 13.55 6.97 7.66
C ASP A 82 12.87 7.86 6.61
N LEU A 83 12.05 7.26 5.74
CA LEU A 83 11.29 8.01 4.74
C LEU A 83 10.17 8.84 5.38
N ALA A 84 9.51 8.31 6.41
CA ALA A 84 8.47 9.01 7.16
C ALA A 84 9.05 10.14 8.03
N LEU A 85 10.22 9.95 8.64
CA LEU A 85 10.95 11.01 9.37
C LEU A 85 11.38 12.11 8.40
N LYS A 86 11.99 11.76 7.26
CA LYS A 86 12.43 12.75 6.26
C LYS A 86 11.27 13.48 5.58
N ALA A 87 10.12 12.82 5.43
CA ALA A 87 8.89 13.47 4.95
C ALA A 87 8.40 14.55 5.94
N SER A 88 8.71 14.45 7.23
CA SER A 88 8.42 15.49 8.22
C SER A 88 9.46 16.61 8.25
N GLU A 89 10.70 16.37 7.82
CA GLU A 89 11.76 17.40 7.80
C GLU A 89 11.74 18.28 6.54
N THR A 90 11.06 17.88 5.46
CA THR A 90 11.03 18.68 4.21
C THR A 90 10.03 19.84 4.25
N LEU A 91 9.24 20.00 5.33
CA LEU A 91 8.24 21.07 5.46
C LEU A 91 8.75 22.36 6.13
N ILE A 92 10.04 22.47 6.49
CA ILE A 92 10.56 23.67 7.21
C ILE A 92 11.61 24.46 6.39
N ALA A 93 11.91 24.07 5.15
CA ALA A 93 12.89 24.79 4.33
C ALA A 93 12.33 25.21 2.96
N ALA A 94 11.48 26.24 2.94
CA ALA A 94 11.23 27.09 1.78
C ALA A 94 10.83 28.50 2.24
#